data_AF-A0A3B9I5P2-F1
#
_entry.id   AF-A0A3B9I5P2-F1
#
_cell.length_a   1.000
_cell.length_b   1.000
_cell.length_c   1.000
_cell.angle_alpha   90.00
_cell.angle_beta   90.00
_cell.angle_gamma   90.00
#
_symmetry.space_group_name_H-M   'P 1'
#
loop_
_entity.id
_entity.type
_entity.pdbx_description
1 polymer ?
#
loop_
_entity_poly.entity_id
_entity_poly.type
_entity_poly.pdbx_seq_one_letter_code
_entity_poly.pdbx_strand_id
1 'polypeptide(L)'
;SDYKIKFSGLDFSEGMIIEAKKKNPAITFHRMNVEDLEAVTEKYDIVICTHSFPYYEDQEKAIMIMTNILNKDGVMLLAQASANNFYDNLAMLFVKITTGKAYYLSVKELRSILPVDLYLSKLVRIRTKWFMPSIYLFLLKKVV
;
A
#
# COMPACT_ATOMS: atom_id res chain seq x y z
N SER A 1 -17.72 15.35 13.11
CA SER A 1 -18.08 14.88 11.76
C SER A 1 -18.62 13.47 11.90
N ASP A 2 -19.91 13.26 11.64
CA ASP A 2 -20.64 12.03 11.98
C ASP A 2 -20.50 10.94 10.90
N TYR A 3 -19.30 10.74 10.36
CA TYR A 3 -19.05 9.63 9.46
C TYR A 3 -18.89 8.35 10.25
N LYS A 4 -19.80 7.38 10.04
CA LYS A 4 -19.68 6.04 10.61
C LYS A 4 -18.74 5.21 9.73
N ILE A 5 -17.44 5.30 10.00
CA ILE A 5 -16.41 4.57 9.26
C ILE A 5 -16.21 3.19 9.89
N LYS A 6 -16.26 2.13 9.07
CA LYS A 6 -15.87 0.77 9.46
C LYS A 6 -14.44 0.53 8.99
N PHE A 7 -13.60 0.03 9.89
CA PHE A 7 -12.21 -0.31 9.59
C PHE A 7 -12.01 -1.82 9.62
N SER A 8 -11.20 -2.30 8.68
CA SER A 8 -10.62 -3.64 8.68
C SER A 8 -9.12 -3.50 8.48
N GLY A 9 -8.34 -4.31 9.20
CA GLY A 9 -6.89 -4.35 9.10
C GLY A 9 -6.39 -5.73 8.70
N LEU A 10 -5.25 -5.77 8.00
CA LEU A 10 -4.63 -6.99 7.51
C LEU A 10 -3.12 -6.90 7.69
N ASP A 11 -2.51 -7.98 8.18
CA ASP A 11 -1.05 -8.15 8.24
C ASP A 11 -0.72 -9.65 8.25
N PHE A 12 0.37 -10.05 7.59
CA PHE A 12 0.81 -11.45 7.59
C PHE A 12 1.40 -11.87 8.95
N SER A 13 1.95 -10.91 9.69
CA SER A 13 2.64 -11.11 10.96
C SER A 13 1.65 -11.22 12.12
N GLU A 14 1.66 -12.36 12.79
CA GLU A 14 0.86 -12.59 13.99
C GLU A 14 1.15 -11.57 15.09
N GLY A 15 2.43 -11.24 15.30
CA GLY A 15 2.82 -10.24 16.30
C GLY A 15 2.21 -8.87 16.02
N MET A 16 2.18 -8.45 14.75
CA MET A 16 1.56 -7.18 14.35
C MET A 16 0.05 -7.19 14.60
N ILE A 17 -0.63 -8.30 14.28
CA ILE A 17 -2.06 -8.46 14.53
C ILE A 17 -2.39 -8.40 16.04
N ILE A 18 -1.59 -9.06 16.87
CA ILE A 18 -1.77 -9.05 18.33
C ILE A 18 -1.66 -7.62 18.87
N GLU A 19 -0.61 -6.90 18.48
CA GLU A 19 -0.39 -5.52 18.92
C GLU A 19 -1.45 -4.55 18.38
N ALA A 20 -1.90 -4.72 17.13
CA ALA A 20 -2.92 -3.90 16.52
C ALA A 20 -4.29 -4.08 17.22
N LYS A 21 -4.66 -5.33 17.56
CA LYS A 21 -5.88 -5.65 18.30
C LYS A 21 -5.89 -5.06 19.71
N LYS A 22 -4.75 -5.11 20.42
CA LYS A 22 -4.60 -4.48 21.74
C LYS A 22 -4.86 -2.97 21.68
N LYS A 23 -4.33 -2.30 20.66
CA LYS A 23 -4.46 -0.85 20.48
C LYS A 23 -5.84 -0.43 19.97
N ASN A 24 -6.48 -1.26 19.16
CA ASN A 24 -7.73 -0.94 18.48
C ASN A 24 -8.73 -2.12 18.56
N PRO A 25 -9.27 -2.44 19.75
CA PRO A 25 -10.09 -3.64 19.95
C PRO A 25 -11.43 -3.61 19.19
N ALA A 26 -11.88 -2.44 18.74
CA ALA A 26 -13.11 -2.28 17.95
C ALA A 26 -12.92 -2.57 16.45
N ILE A 27 -11.67 -2.69 15.98
CA ILE A 27 -11.36 -2.94 14.56
C ILE A 27 -11.19 -4.44 14.34
N THR A 28 -11.74 -4.94 13.24
CA THR A 28 -11.50 -6.32 12.82
C THR A 28 -10.13 -6.43 12.15
N PHE A 29 -9.27 -7.31 12.67
CA PHE A 29 -7.95 -7.58 12.11
C PHE A 29 -7.84 -9.02 11.64
N HIS A 30 -7.32 -9.19 10.42
CA HIS A 30 -7.14 -10.47 9.76
C HIS A 30 -5.65 -10.78 9.61
N ARG A 31 -5.23 -11.95 10.09
CA ARG A 31 -3.89 -12.46 9.80
C ARG A 31 -3.94 -13.19 8.46
N MET A 32 -3.47 -12.54 7.40
CA MET A 32 -3.49 -13.10 6.04
C MET A 32 -2.50 -12.33 5.15
N ASN A 33 -2.15 -12.92 4.00
CA ASN A 33 -1.38 -12.25 2.97
C ASN A 33 -2.29 -11.47 2.01
N VAL A 34 -1.72 -10.59 1.19
CA VAL A 34 -2.50 -9.82 0.20
C VAL A 34 -3.15 -10.75 -0.84
N GLU A 35 -2.52 -11.89 -1.15
CA GLU A 35 -3.03 -12.89 -2.08
C GLU A 35 -4.32 -13.56 -1.56
N ASP A 36 -4.46 -13.70 -0.24
CA ASP A 36 -5.66 -14.30 0.37
C ASP A 36 -6.90 -13.41 0.19
N LEU A 37 -6.73 -12.12 -0.13
CA LEU A 37 -7.84 -11.22 -0.44
C LEU A 37 -8.56 -11.58 -1.76
N GLU A 38 -7.99 -12.45 -2.60
CA GLU A 38 -8.68 -12.98 -3.79
C GLU A 38 -10.01 -13.68 -3.43
N ALA A 39 -10.07 -14.30 -2.25
CA ALA A 39 -11.26 -14.98 -1.75
C ALA A 39 -12.26 -14.04 -1.05
N VAL A 40 -11.90 -12.77 -0.84
CA VAL A 40 -12.73 -11.80 -0.12
C VAL A 40 -13.76 -11.17 -1.05
N THR A 41 -15.04 -11.30 -0.69
CA THR A 41 -16.16 -10.71 -1.43
C THR A 41 -16.55 -9.31 -0.95
N GLU A 42 -16.16 -8.94 0.28
CA GLU A 42 -16.39 -7.62 0.86
C GLU A 42 -15.69 -6.54 0.02
N LYS A 43 -16.39 -5.42 -0.21
CA LYS A 43 -15.88 -4.28 -0.96
C LYS A 43 -15.67 -3.08 -0.05
N TYR A 44 -14.70 -2.25 -0.41
CA TYR A 44 -14.25 -1.10 0.37
C TYR A 44 -14.32 0.19 -0.45
N ASP A 45 -14.75 1.27 0.18
CA ASP A 45 -14.69 2.61 -0.43
C ASP A 45 -13.26 3.14 -0.48
N ILE A 46 -12.43 2.73 0.49
CA ILE A 46 -11.03 3.15 0.62
C ILE A 46 -10.17 1.94 0.97
N VAL A 47 -9.10 1.72 0.19
CA VAL A 47 -8.03 0.76 0.50
C VAL A 47 -6.75 1.54 0.77
N ILE A 48 -6.05 1.21 1.85
CA ILE A 48 -4.80 1.89 2.25
C ILE A 48 -3.68 0.86 2.30
N CYS A 49 -2.63 1.09 1.52
CA CYS A 49 -1.42 0.28 1.51
C CYS A 49 -0.21 1.20 1.73
N THR A 50 0.29 1.23 2.96
CA THR A 50 1.40 2.12 3.36
C THR A 50 2.58 1.27 3.78
N HIS A 51 3.72 1.46 3.13
CA HIS A 51 5.02 0.84 3.45
C HIS A 51 5.11 -0.68 3.23
N SER A 52 4.01 -1.42 3.06
CA SER A 52 4.04 -2.86 2.78
C SER A 52 4.26 -3.19 1.29
N PHE A 53 3.83 -2.32 0.38
CA PHE A 53 3.87 -2.58 -1.07
C PHE A 53 5.23 -3.03 -1.65
N PRO A 54 6.37 -2.46 -1.22
CA PRO A 54 7.68 -2.89 -1.69
C PRO A 54 8.06 -4.33 -1.34
N TYR A 55 7.35 -4.96 -0.40
CA TYR A 55 7.64 -6.30 0.11
C TYR A 55 6.80 -7.38 -0.57
N TYR A 56 5.83 -7.04 -1.41
CA TYR A 56 5.09 -8.03 -2.18
C TYR A 56 5.98 -8.60 -3.29
N GLU A 57 5.98 -9.93 -3.41
CA GLU A 57 6.76 -10.62 -4.45
C GLU A 57 6.21 -10.31 -5.85
N ASP A 58 4.88 -10.28 -5.99
CA ASP A 58 4.17 -9.90 -7.21
C ASP A 58 3.35 -8.64 -6.98
N GLN A 59 3.99 -7.50 -7.20
CA GLN A 59 3.40 -6.17 -7.00
C GLN A 59 2.24 -5.87 -7.95
N GLU A 60 2.30 -6.39 -9.18
CA GLU A 60 1.24 -6.22 -10.17
C GLU A 60 -0.03 -6.97 -9.73
N LYS A 61 0.14 -8.24 -9.33
CA LYS A 61 -0.94 -9.04 -8.75
C LYS A 61 -1.51 -8.39 -7.49
N ALA A 62 -0.66 -7.89 -6.59
CA ALA A 62 -1.10 -7.22 -5.38
C ALA A 62 -1.98 -5.99 -5.68
N ILE A 63 -1.61 -5.14 -6.65
CA ILE A 63 -2.46 -4.01 -7.07
C ILE A 63 -3.78 -4.51 -7.66
N MET A 64 -3.77 -5.54 -8.50
CA MET A 64 -5.00 -6.10 -9.06
C MET A 64 -5.95 -6.59 -7.97
N ILE A 65 -5.46 -7.32 -6.97
CA ILE A 65 -6.28 -7.83 -5.88
C ILE A 65 -6.87 -6.68 -5.05
N MET A 66 -6.04 -5.71 -4.68
CA MET A 66 -6.50 -4.53 -3.95
C MET A 66 -7.53 -3.71 -4.76
N THR A 67 -7.39 -3.68 -6.09
CA THR A 67 -8.36 -3.04 -6.99
C THR A 67 -9.68 -3.80 -7.06
N ASN A 68 -9.62 -5.14 -7.04
CA ASN A 68 -10.79 -5.99 -7.06
C ASN A 68 -11.68 -5.78 -5.83
N ILE A 69 -11.10 -5.55 -4.66
CA ILE A 69 -11.86 -5.31 -3.42
C ILE A 69 -12.34 -3.85 -3.27
N LEU A 70 -11.99 -2.94 -4.19
CA LEU A 70 -12.56 -1.59 -4.19
C LEU A 70 -13.97 -1.58 -4.79
N ASN A 71 -14.84 -0.79 -4.18
CA ASN A 71 -16.08 -0.33 -4.79
C ASN A 71 -15.80 0.47 -6.06
N LYS A 72 -16.82 0.58 -6.92
CA LYS A 72 -16.83 1.58 -7.98
C LYS A 72 -16.64 2.98 -7.37
N ASP A 73 -15.86 3.83 -8.03
CA ASP A 73 -15.45 5.16 -7.53
C ASP A 73 -14.62 5.12 -6.22
N GLY A 74 -14.21 3.92 -5.79
CA GLY A 74 -13.36 3.70 -4.63
C GLY A 74 -11.94 4.24 -4.83
N VAL A 75 -11.29 4.53 -3.70
CA VAL A 75 -9.96 5.15 -3.67
C VAL A 75 -8.94 4.21 -3.06
N MET A 76 -7.80 4.03 -3.73
CA MET A 76 -6.62 3.41 -3.13
C MET A 76 -5.59 4.48 -2.78
N LEU A 77 -5.14 4.46 -1.53
CA LEU A 77 -4.03 5.25 -1.02
C LEU A 77 -2.81 4.34 -0.89
N LEU A 78 -1.86 4.51 -1.80
CA LEU A 78 -0.64 3.73 -1.82
C LEU A 78 0.53 4.64 -1.44
N ALA A 79 1.26 4.31 -0.38
CA ALA A 79 2.42 5.08 0.06
C ALA A 79 3.66 4.20 0.12
N GLN A 80 4.70 4.61 -0.60
CA GLN A 80 5.99 3.94 -0.57
C GLN A 80 7.13 4.95 -0.75
N ALA A 81 8.32 4.58 -0.28
CA ALA A 81 9.52 5.22 -0.81
C ALA A 81 9.61 4.91 -2.30
N SER A 82 10.19 5.80 -3.08
CA SER A 82 10.33 5.58 -4.52
C SER A 82 11.75 5.89 -4.91
N ALA A 83 12.44 4.90 -5.47
CA ALA A 83 13.83 5.02 -5.88
C ALA A 83 13.90 5.77 -7.21
N ASN A 84 13.82 7.10 -7.16
CA ASN A 84 13.79 7.91 -8.38
C ASN A 84 15.19 8.38 -8.79
N ASN A 85 16.14 8.47 -7.84
CA ASN A 85 17.49 8.98 -8.09
C ASN A 85 18.61 8.12 -7.45
N PHE A 86 19.87 8.32 -7.87
CA PHE A 86 21.07 7.61 -7.38
C PHE A 86 21.23 7.62 -5.84
N TYR A 87 20.82 8.72 -5.18
CA TYR A 87 20.78 8.82 -3.72
C TYR A 87 19.74 7.92 -3.07
N ASP A 88 18.57 7.75 -3.70
CA ASP A 88 17.57 6.81 -3.21
C ASP A 88 18.13 5.39 -3.32
N ASN A 89 18.87 5.05 -4.38
CA ASN A 89 19.52 3.74 -4.51
C ASN A 89 20.56 3.48 -3.41
N LEU A 90 21.37 4.49 -3.04
CA LEU A 90 22.33 4.41 -1.92
C LEU A 90 21.63 4.26 -0.58
N ALA A 91 20.60 5.07 -0.29
CA ALA A 91 19.82 4.96 0.94
C ALA A 91 19.04 3.63 1.01
N MET A 92 18.56 3.15 -0.13
CA MET A 92 17.90 1.85 -0.27
C MET A 92 18.85 0.68 -0.04
N LEU A 93 20.14 0.81 -0.39
CA LEU A 93 21.16 -0.20 -0.09
C LEU A 93 21.31 -0.40 1.43
N PHE A 94 21.30 0.68 2.21
CA PHE A 94 21.35 0.62 3.67
C PHE A 94 20.08 0.02 4.28
N VAL A 95 18.90 0.37 3.75
CA VAL A 95 17.63 -0.22 4.19
C VAL A 95 17.60 -1.73 3.91
N LYS A 96 18.01 -2.16 2.70
CA LYS A 96 18.09 -3.59 2.31
C LYS A 96 19.00 -4.46 3.18
N ILE A 97 19.95 -3.86 3.90
CA ILE A 97 20.81 -4.59 4.86
C ILE A 97 20.04 -4.90 6.15
N THR A 98 19.03 -4.10 6.47
CA THR A 98 18.25 -4.20 7.73
C THR A 98 16.82 -4.70 7.54
N THR A 99 16.33 -4.73 6.31
CA THR A 99 14.99 -5.21 5.94
C THR A 99 15.08 -6.40 4.98
N GLY A 100 14.03 -7.22 4.91
CA GLY A 100 13.91 -8.25 3.87
C GLY A 100 14.02 -7.70 2.44
N LYS A 101 14.09 -8.58 1.44
CA LYS A 101 14.14 -8.19 0.02
C LYS A 101 12.92 -7.31 -0.31
N ALA A 102 13.18 -6.03 -0.56
CA ALA A 102 12.16 -5.06 -0.90
C ALA A 102 12.49 -4.38 -2.22
N TYR A 103 11.48 -4.25 -3.08
CA TYR A 103 11.57 -3.65 -4.40
C TYR A 103 10.67 -2.40 -4.47
N TYR A 104 11.30 -1.24 -4.50
CA TYR A 104 10.60 0.05 -4.45
C TYR A 104 10.47 0.61 -5.86
N LEU A 105 9.24 0.62 -6.40
CA LEU A 105 8.99 1.13 -7.74
C LEU A 105 9.22 2.64 -7.83
N SER A 106 9.77 3.07 -8.96
CA SER A 106 9.67 4.44 -9.43
C SER A 106 8.21 4.81 -9.73
N VAL A 107 7.92 6.11 -9.81
CA VAL A 107 6.58 6.58 -10.21
C VAL A 107 6.20 6.05 -11.60
N LYS A 108 7.17 5.87 -12.51
CA LYS A 108 6.94 5.38 -13.88
C LYS A 108 6.60 3.89 -13.89
N GLU A 109 7.36 3.08 -13.17
CA GLU A 109 7.11 1.64 -13.06
C GLU A 109 5.77 1.37 -12.38
N LEU A 110 5.44 2.13 -11.34
CA LEU A 110 4.15 2.00 -10.67
C LEU A 110 2.99 2.29 -11.63
N ARG A 111 3.12 3.34 -12.47
CA ARG A 111 2.11 3.67 -13.48
C ARG A 111 1.95 2.58 -14.55
N SER A 112 3.02 1.85 -14.89
CA SER A 112 2.95 0.80 -15.92
C SER A 112 2.27 -0.49 -15.45
N ILE A 113 2.22 -0.74 -14.14
CA ILE A 113 1.56 -1.92 -13.56
C ILE A 113 0.14 -1.65 -13.06
N LEU A 114 -0.39 -0.44 -13.27
CA LEU A 114 -1.76 -0.14 -12.86
C LEU A 114 -2.75 -0.91 -13.75
N PRO A 115 -3.77 -1.57 -13.17
CA PRO A 115 -4.81 -2.21 -13.95
C PRO A 115 -5.65 -1.16 -14.70
N VAL A 116 -6.32 -1.59 -15.78
CA VAL A 116 -7.03 -0.71 -16.72
C VAL A 116 -8.12 0.15 -16.04
N ASP A 117 -8.73 -0.36 -14.97
CA ASP A 117 -9.80 0.29 -14.22
C ASP A 117 -9.31 1.17 -13.07
N LEU A 118 -8.00 1.31 -12.87
CA LEU A 118 -7.39 2.12 -11.82
C LEU A 118 -6.43 3.17 -12.40
N TYR A 119 -6.63 4.45 -12.08
CA TYR A 119 -5.76 5.53 -12.56
C TYR A 119 -5.20 6.39 -11.43
N LEU A 120 -4.02 6.97 -11.67
CA LEU A 120 -3.39 7.92 -10.77
C LEU A 120 -4.07 9.29 -10.86
N SER A 121 -4.93 9.56 -9.88
CA SER A 121 -5.65 10.82 -9.72
C SER A 121 -4.77 11.93 -9.12
N LYS A 122 -3.96 11.60 -8.10
CA LYS A 122 -3.05 12.56 -7.48
C LYS A 122 -1.76 11.90 -6.99
N LEU A 123 -0.65 12.60 -7.17
CA LEU A 123 0.65 12.21 -6.63
C LEU A 123 1.11 13.28 -5.65
N VAL A 124 1.43 12.88 -4.42
CA VAL A 124 1.95 13.78 -3.38
C VAL A 124 3.32 13.30 -2.94
N ARG A 125 4.34 14.14 -3.13
CA ARG A 125 5.67 13.89 -2.59
C ARG A 125 5.72 14.31 -1.14
N ILE A 126 5.92 13.35 -0.24
CA ILE A 126 6.12 13.56 1.18
C ILE A 126 7.62 13.67 1.43
N ARG A 127 8.12 14.89 1.57
CA ARG A 127 9.53 15.16 1.94
C ARG A 127 9.58 15.49 3.42
N THR A 128 10.08 14.55 4.23
CA THR A 128 10.24 14.74 5.68
C THR A 128 11.55 15.43 6.03
N LYS A 129 12.68 14.97 5.47
CA LYS A 129 14.01 15.57 5.68
C LYS A 129 14.82 15.53 4.38
N TRP A 130 15.81 16.41 4.26
CA TRP A 130 16.62 16.54 3.05
C TRP A 130 17.49 15.31 2.75
N PHE A 131 17.83 14.52 3.78
CA PHE A 131 18.62 13.29 3.67
C PHE A 131 17.80 12.00 3.53
N MET A 132 16.47 12.09 3.62
CA MET A 132 15.61 10.90 3.53
C MET A 132 15.18 10.62 2.08
N PRO A 133 15.00 9.34 1.71
CA PRO A 133 14.40 8.97 0.44
C PRO A 133 13.05 9.65 0.26
N SER A 134 12.72 9.99 -0.97
CA SER A 134 11.43 10.61 -1.25
C SER A 134 10.31 9.58 -1.10
N ILE A 135 9.39 9.84 -0.17
CA ILE A 135 8.15 9.07 -0.03
C ILE A 135 7.12 9.69 -0.94
N TYR A 136 6.39 8.85 -1.68
CA TYR A 136 5.28 9.30 -2.51
C TYR A 136 3.99 8.64 -2.03
N LEU A 137 2.96 9.46 -1.90
CA LEU A 137 1.58 9.02 -1.74
C LEU A 137 0.88 9.13 -3.10
N PHE A 138 0.45 7.98 -3.59
CA PHE A 138 -0.33 7.80 -4.79
C PHE A 138 -1.81 7.69 -4.39
N LEU A 139 -2.62 8.63 -4.85
CA LEU A 139 -4.08 8.56 -4.76
C LEU A 139 -4.58 8.02 -6.09
N LEU A 140 -5.01 6.76 -6.06
CA LEU A 140 -5.49 6.01 -7.19
C LEU A 140 -7.01 5.92 -7.11
N LYS A 141 -7.71 6.11 -8.23
CA LYS A 141 -9.18 6.03 -8.29
C LYS A 141 -9.62 4.92 -9.24
N LYS A 142 -10.62 4.15 -8.82
CA LYS A 142 -11.27 3.14 -9.65
C LYS A 142 -12.39 3.77 -10.48
N VAL A 143 -12.47 3.48 -11.77
CA VAL A 143 -13.41 4.15 -12.72
C VAL A 143 -14.58 3.28 -13.17
N VAL A 144 -14.49 1.96 -12.94
CA VAL A 144 -15.46 0.98 -13.43
C VAL A 144 -16.16 0.29 -12.26
#